data_AF-A0AAW6MA79-F1
#
_entry.id   AF-A0AAW6MA79-F1
#
_cell.length_a   1.000
_cell.length_b   1.000
_cell.length_c   1.000
_cell.angle_alpha   90.00
_cell.angle_beta   90.00
_cell.angle_gamma   90.00
#
_symmetry.space_group_name_H-M   'P 1'
#
loop_
_entity.id
_entity.type
_entity.pdbx_description
1 polymer ?
#
loop_
_entity_poly.entity_id
_entity_poly.type
_entity_poly.pdbx_seq_one_letter_code
_entity_poly.pdbx_strand_id
1 'polypeptide(L)'
;ASIPITSGFEDTTTTYTNAGKVRNQGLEMSLHTINLTGELGWETNVTATYNKNKIKDLNSAVPYYINQINNSYVTMPAKDYPINAFYGYVTDGLFQNQA
;
A
#
# COMPACT_ATOMS: atom_id res chain seq x y z
N ALA A 1 4.36 -3.20 19.01
CA ALA A 1 5.19 -3.99 19.94
C ALA A 1 5.55 -3.13 21.15
N SER A 2 5.27 -3.60 22.36
CA SER A 2 5.69 -2.97 23.62
C SER A 2 7.15 -3.33 23.90
N ILE A 3 8.01 -2.34 24.12
CA ILE A 3 9.44 -2.56 24.47
C ILE A 3 9.57 -2.50 26.01
N PRO A 4 10.32 -3.42 26.64
CA PRO A 4 10.52 -3.40 28.09
C PRO A 4 11.22 -2.11 28.55
N ILE A 5 10.75 -1.51 29.65
CA ILE A 5 11.37 -0.34 30.29
C ILE A 5 12.84 -0.54 30.67
N THR A 6 13.29 -1.80 30.85
CA THR A 6 14.68 -2.16 31.12
C THR A 6 15.63 -1.91 29.94
N SER A 7 15.10 -1.62 28.75
CA SER A 7 15.89 -1.24 27.58
C SER A 7 16.40 0.20 27.63
N GLY A 8 15.98 0.99 28.63
CA GLY A 8 16.42 2.38 28.80
C GLY A 8 15.67 3.41 27.97
N PHE A 9 14.63 3.00 27.22
CA PHE A 9 13.69 3.92 26.57
C PHE A 9 12.64 4.37 27.60
N GLU A 10 12.52 5.69 27.83
CA GLU A 10 11.40 6.25 28.60
C GLU A 10 10.08 6.05 27.83
N ASP A 11 8.99 5.77 28.53
CA ASP A 11 7.62 5.59 28.00
C ASP A 11 7.07 6.86 27.28
N THR A 12 7.85 7.94 27.30
CA THR A 12 7.61 9.24 26.66
C THR A 12 8.27 9.38 25.29
N THR A 13 9.13 8.44 24.88
CA THR A 13 9.91 8.54 23.64
C THR A 13 9.33 7.63 22.56
N THR A 14 8.85 8.21 21.45
CA THR A 14 8.48 7.46 20.24
C THR A 14 9.68 6.64 19.76
N THR A 15 9.64 5.34 20.03
CA THR A 15 10.71 4.42 19.63
C THR A 15 10.40 3.87 18.25
N TYR A 16 11.29 4.13 17.30
CA TYR A 16 11.17 3.58 15.94
C TYR A 16 11.46 2.08 15.97
N THR A 17 10.45 1.27 15.67
CA THR A 17 10.60 -0.17 15.46
C THR A 17 10.25 -0.51 14.02
N ASN A 18 10.85 -1.58 13.48
CA ASN A 18 10.42 -2.11 12.20
C ASN A 18 9.02 -2.72 12.35
N ALA A 19 8.01 -1.98 11.88
CA ALA A 19 6.61 -2.21 12.16
C ALA A 19 5.94 -3.26 11.27
N GLY A 20 6.70 -4.02 10.46
CA GLY A 20 6.12 -5.10 9.69
C GLY A 20 6.95 -5.60 8.51
N LYS A 21 6.37 -6.55 7.78
CA LYS A 21 6.91 -7.10 6.53
C LYS A 21 5.92 -6.83 5.41
N VAL A 22 6.41 -6.33 4.28
CA VAL A 22 5.61 -6.07 3.08
C VAL A 22 6.19 -6.86 1.92
N ARG A 23 5.32 -7.37 1.03
CA ARG A 23 5.70 -8.08 -0.20
C ARG A 23 5.12 -7.35 -1.40
N ASN A 24 5.98 -7.01 -2.35
CA ASN A 24 5.59 -6.59 -3.70
C ASN A 24 5.85 -7.77 -4.64
N GLN A 25 4.87 -8.17 -5.43
CA GLN A 25 5.04 -9.22 -6.43
C GLN A 25 4.22 -8.90 -7.68
N GLY A 26 4.80 -9.17 -8.84
CA GLY A 26 4.26 -8.73 -10.10
C GLY A 26 4.81 -9.49 -11.29
N LEU A 27 4.36 -9.09 -12.48
CA LEU A 27 4.88 -9.51 -13.78
C LEU A 27 5.31 -8.26 -14.53
N GLU A 28 6.46 -8.35 -15.18
CA GLU A 28 6.99 -7.33 -16.08
C GLU A 28 7.27 -7.97 -17.43
N MET A 29 6.80 -7.33 -18.49
CA MET A 29 6.99 -7.76 -19.87
C MET A 29 7.49 -6.57 -20.69
N SER A 30 8.47 -6.85 -21.53
CA SER A 30 8.99 -5.90 -22.50
C SER A 30 9.07 -6.58 -23.86
N LEU A 31 8.61 -5.89 -24.89
CA LEU A 31 8.71 -6.30 -26.27
C LEU A 31 9.33 -5.16 -27.06
N HIS A 32 10.49 -5.44 -27.65
CA HIS A 32 11.12 -4.59 -28.64
C HIS A 32 11.04 -5.28 -29.99
N THR A 33 10.54 -4.57 -31.00
CA THR A 33 10.52 -5.03 -32.38
C THR A 33 11.18 -4.01 -33.28
N ILE A 34 11.99 -4.51 -34.21
CA ILE A 34 12.50 -3.73 -35.34
C ILE A 34 11.61 -4.08 -36.52
N ASN A 35 10.68 -3.18 -36.85
CA ASN A 35 9.65 -3.43 -37.86
C ASN A 35 10.20 -3.20 -39.27
N LEU A 36 11.05 -2.18 -39.46
CA LEU A 36 11.65 -1.84 -40.75
C LEU A 36 13.11 -1.40 -40.58
N THR A 37 13.99 -1.93 -41.45
CA THR A 37 15.40 -1.56 -41.56
C THR A 37 15.71 -1.11 -43.00
N GLY A 38 15.71 0.20 -43.25
CA GLY A 38 15.91 0.81 -44.56
C GLY A 38 15.92 2.35 -44.48
N GLU A 39 15.68 3.05 -45.59
CA GLU A 39 15.60 4.53 -45.59
C GLU A 39 14.55 5.07 -44.59
N LEU A 40 13.44 4.35 -44.43
CA LEU A 40 12.53 4.53 -43.31
C LEU A 40 12.79 3.43 -42.27
N GLY A 41 13.45 3.81 -41.18
CA GLY A 41 13.60 2.97 -40.00
C GLY A 41 12.38 3.06 -39.09
N TRP A 42 11.88 1.91 -38.62
CA TRP A 42 10.82 1.86 -37.63
C TRP A 42 11.05 0.74 -36.63
N GLU A 43 11.04 1.12 -35.35
CA GLU A 43 11.03 0.22 -34.21
C GLU A 43 9.83 0.49 -33.29
N THR A 44 9.32 -0.55 -32.64
CA THR A 44 8.27 -0.44 -31.63
C THR A 44 8.79 -0.99 -30.30
N ASN A 45 8.47 -0.28 -29.22
CA ASN A 45 8.75 -0.70 -27.85
C ASN A 45 7.43 -0.72 -27.06
N VAL A 46 7.11 -1.84 -26.45
CA VAL A 46 5.95 -2.01 -25.57
C VAL A 46 6.44 -2.54 -24.23
N THR A 47 6.07 -1.83 -23.16
CA THR A 47 6.31 -2.26 -21.79
C THR A 47 4.97 -2.41 -21.06
N ALA A 48 4.83 -3.50 -20.33
CA ALA A 48 3.65 -3.78 -19.53
C ALA A 48 4.09 -4.30 -18.15
N THR A 49 3.53 -3.72 -17.10
CA THR A 49 3.86 -4.07 -15.71
C THR A 49 2.58 -4.25 -14.91
N TYR A 50 2.53 -5.32 -14.14
CA TYR A 50 1.53 -5.55 -13.11
C TYR A 50 2.25 -5.76 -11.78
N ASN A 51 1.92 -5.00 -10.75
CA ASN A 51 2.49 -5.18 -9.41
C ASN A 51 1.39 -5.17 -8.35
N LYS A 52 1.50 -6.10 -7.40
CA LYS A 52 0.62 -6.18 -6.24
C LYS A 52 1.43 -6.09 -4.95
N ASN A 53 1.06 -5.12 -4.12
CA ASN A 53 1.59 -4.95 -2.77
C ASN A 53 0.70 -5.65 -1.73
N LYS A 54 1.32 -6.28 -0.73
CA LYS A 54 0.62 -6.91 0.41
C LYS A 54 1.44 -6.81 1.70
N ILE A 55 0.80 -6.41 2.80
CA ILE A 55 1.35 -6.53 4.15
C ILE A 55 1.32 -8.00 4.57
N LYS A 56 2.47 -8.57 4.96
CA LYS A 56 2.63 -9.96 5.40
C LYS A 56 2.56 -10.11 6.93
N ASP A 57 3.05 -9.10 7.65
CA ASP A 57 3.14 -9.08 9.11
C ASP A 57 3.20 -7.63 9.59
N LEU A 58 2.66 -7.33 10.76
CA LEU A 58 2.66 -6.01 11.40
C LEU A 58 3.29 -5.99 12.81
N ASN A 59 3.97 -7.06 13.24
CA ASN A 59 4.53 -7.18 14.59
C ASN A 59 3.51 -6.81 15.70
N SER A 60 2.24 -7.08 15.39
CA SER A 60 1.03 -6.72 16.14
C SER A 60 -0.11 -7.62 15.67
N ALA A 61 -0.94 -8.07 16.60
CA ALA A 61 -2.15 -8.83 16.29
C ALA A 61 -3.31 -7.93 15.84
N VAL A 62 -3.24 -6.63 16.13
CA VAL A 62 -4.26 -5.63 15.76
C VAL A 62 -3.77 -4.75 14.61
N PRO A 63 -4.65 -4.37 13.67
CA PRO A 63 -4.35 -3.37 12.66
C PRO A 63 -3.94 -2.03 13.27
N TYR A 64 -3.16 -1.27 12.52
CA TYR A 64 -2.89 0.12 12.86
C TYR A 64 -3.97 1.03 12.25
N TYR A 65 -4.20 2.18 12.87
CA TYR A 65 -5.06 3.23 12.34
C TYR A 65 -4.24 4.51 12.26
N ILE A 66 -4.02 5.00 11.04
CA ILE A 66 -3.14 6.12 10.75
C ILE A 66 -3.81 7.06 9.75
N ASN A 67 -3.21 8.24 9.55
CA ASN A 67 -3.71 9.32 8.70
C ASN A 67 -5.11 9.78 9.11
N GLN A 68 -5.20 10.88 9.86
CA GLN A 68 -6.50 11.41 10.29
C GLN A 68 -7.01 12.47 9.32
N ILE A 69 -8.32 12.43 9.03
CA ILE A 69 -9.08 13.48 8.36
C ILE A 69 -10.31 13.75 9.23
N ASN A 70 -10.52 15.00 9.64
CA ASN A 70 -11.66 15.42 10.49
C ASN A 70 -11.85 14.51 11.72
N ASN A 71 -10.77 14.29 12.49
CA ASN A 71 -10.77 13.41 13.67
C ASN A 71 -11.07 11.92 13.42
N SER A 72 -11.07 11.47 12.16
CA SER A 72 -11.28 10.08 11.79
C SER A 72 -10.05 9.50 11.11
N TYR A 73 -9.64 8.29 11.50
CA TYR A 73 -8.57 7.57 10.81
C TYR A 73 -9.07 7.01 9.48
N VAL A 74 -8.35 7.29 8.40
CA VAL A 74 -8.77 6.89 7.04
C VAL A 74 -7.90 5.82 6.41
N THR A 75 -6.82 5.40 7.07
CA THR A 75 -5.93 4.34 6.59
C THR A 75 -5.79 3.26 7.65
N MET A 76 -5.95 2.00 7.22
CA MET A 76 -5.84 0.84 8.10
C MET A 76 -4.81 -0.16 7.56
N PRO A 77 -3.52 -0.04 7.92
CA PRO A 77 -2.55 -1.09 7.65
C PRO A 77 -2.96 -2.37 8.37
N ALA A 78 -3.22 -3.42 7.60
CA ALA A 78 -3.65 -4.73 8.09
C ALA A 78 -2.98 -5.86 7.32
N LYS A 79 -2.72 -6.99 8.00
CA LYS A 79 -2.21 -8.20 7.36
C LYS A 79 -3.12 -8.59 6.19
N ASP A 80 -2.49 -8.97 5.09
CA ASP A 80 -3.12 -9.36 3.85
C ASP A 80 -3.79 -8.24 3.01
N TYR A 81 -3.67 -6.97 3.43
CA TYR A 81 -4.09 -5.80 2.65
C TYR A 81 -2.87 -5.07 2.04
N PRO A 82 -3.06 -4.28 0.96
CA PRO A 82 -2.02 -3.39 0.46
C PRO A 82 -1.60 -2.36 1.52
N ILE A 83 -0.35 -1.93 1.46
CA ILE A 83 0.08 -0.75 2.20
C ILE A 83 -0.75 0.46 1.77
N ASN A 84 -1.11 1.32 2.73
CA ASN A 84 -1.94 2.51 2.52
C ASN A 84 -3.35 2.25 1.99
N ALA A 85 -3.93 1.08 2.28
CA ALA A 85 -5.34 0.84 2.02
C ALA A 85 -6.23 1.84 2.80
N PHE A 86 -7.14 2.51 2.08
CA PHE A 86 -8.17 3.34 2.71
C PHE A 86 -9.19 2.47 3.43
N TYR A 87 -9.68 2.98 4.55
CA TYR A 87 -10.67 2.35 5.39
C TYR A 87 -11.75 3.36 5.77
N GLY A 88 -13.01 2.94 5.74
CA GLY A 88 -14.15 3.77 6.07
C GLY A 88 -15.48 3.09 5.74
N TYR A 89 -16.58 3.79 5.98
CA TYR A 89 -17.92 3.32 5.64
C TYR A 89 -18.16 3.37 4.13
N VAL A 90 -18.94 2.40 3.64
CA VAL A 90 -19.48 2.43 2.28
C VAL A 90 -20.82 3.17 2.34
N THR A 91 -20.98 4.20 1.50
CA THR A 91 -22.24 4.94 1.40
C THR A 91 -23.27 4.15 0.59
N ASP A 92 -24.55 4.21 0.98
CA ASP A 92 -25.68 3.66 0.24
C ASP A 92 -26.29 4.67 -0.74
N GLY A 93 -25.45 5.59 -1.24
CA GLY A 93 -25.85 6.66 -2.14
C GLY A 93 -26.48 7.86 -1.43
N LEU A 94 -27.36 8.55 -2.14
CA LEU A 94 -28.03 9.76 -1.66
C LEU A 94 -29.50 9.43 -1.37
N PHE A 95 -30.09 10.10 -0.38
CA PHE A 95 -31.54 10.13 -0.25
C PHE A 95 -32.14 10.89 -1.43
N GLN A 96 -32.90 10.19 -2.28
CA GLN A 96 -33.44 10.73 -3.53
C GLN A 96 -34.92 11.15 -3.43
N ASN A 97 -35.62 10.74 -2.38
CA ASN A 97 -37.00 11.10 -2.14
C ASN A 97 -37.19 11.62 -0.71
N GLN A 98 -38.12 12.56 -0.56
CA GLN A 98 -38.67 12.94 0.73
C GLN A 98 -39.78 11.94 1.06
N ALA A 99 -39.71 11.33 2.25
CA ALA A 99 -40.84 10.63 2.83
C ALA A 99 -41.88 11.64 3.34
#